data_AF-A0A661SRZ3-F1
#
_entry.id   AF-A0A661SRZ3-F1
#
_cell.length_a   1.000
_cell.length_b   1.000
_cell.length_c   1.000
_cell.angle_alpha   90.00
_cell.angle_beta   90.00
_cell.angle_gamma   90.00
#
_symmetry.space_group_name_H-M   'P 1'
#
loop_
_entity.id
_entity.type
_entity.pdbx_description
1 polymer ?
#
loop_
_entity_poly.entity_id
_entity_poly.type
_entity_poly.pdbx_seq_one_letter_code
_entity_poly.pdbx_strand_id
1 'polypeptide(L)'
;MKNRELKKQLQRIKNLINSTSDSTDDNLELQGHWGRYLCVLGSGFLENAISEIYIEFVNKSSSPHVASFTRRKLEKIQNPKAGKFVETAYAFSNEWAGSPVCACLISYKFV
;
A
#
# COMPACT_ATOMS: atom_id res chain seq x y z
N MET A 1 -3.30 17.65 -5.38
CA MET A 1 -4.31 16.59 -5.19
C MET A 1 -3.87 15.72 -4.03
N LYS A 2 -4.51 15.84 -2.86
CA LYS A 2 -4.20 15.00 -1.70
C LYS A 2 -4.79 13.60 -1.93
N ASN A 3 -4.02 12.68 -2.52
CA ASN A 3 -4.30 11.24 -2.70
C ASN A 3 -5.76 10.79 -2.47
N ARG A 4 -6.69 11.34 -3.28
CA ARG A 4 -8.14 11.14 -3.09
C ARG A 4 -8.51 9.68 -3.29
N GLU A 5 -7.82 9.02 -4.22
CA GLU A 5 -8.06 7.61 -4.52
C GLU A 5 -7.60 6.70 -3.37
N LEU A 6 -6.40 6.90 -2.84
CA LEU A 6 -5.95 6.17 -1.65
C LEU A 6 -6.92 6.36 -0.47
N LYS A 7 -7.43 7.58 -0.26
CA LYS A 7 -8.42 7.83 0.80
C LYS A 7 -9.72 7.04 0.59
N LYS A 8 -10.21 6.96 -0.64
CA LYS A 8 -11.40 6.15 -0.97
C LYS A 8 -11.14 4.67 -0.74
N GLN A 9 -10.00 4.15 -1.20
CA GLN A 9 -9.61 2.76 -1.00
C GLN A 9 -9.50 2.41 0.48
N LEU A 10 -8.82 3.26 1.25
CA LEU A 10 -8.70 3.10 2.70
C LEU A 10 -10.07 3.13 3.39
N GLN A 11 -10.95 4.06 3.01
CA GLN A 11 -12.29 4.13 3.59
C GLN A 11 -13.10 2.88 3.27
N ARG A 12 -13.02 2.37 2.04
CA ARG A 12 -13.67 1.11 1.64
C ARG A 12 -13.17 -0.07 2.48
N ILE A 13 -11.86 -0.20 2.65
CA ILE A 13 -11.25 -1.27 3.48
C ILE A 13 -11.73 -1.14 4.93
N LYS A 14 -11.70 0.06 5.51
CA LYS A 14 -12.19 0.31 6.87
C LYS A 14 -13.67 -0.05 7.04
N ASN A 15 -14.50 0.34 6.09
CA ASN A 15 -15.93 0.02 6.11
C ASN A 15 -16.14 -1.50 6.10
N LEU A 16 -15.41 -2.23 5.25
CA LEU A 16 -15.49 -3.69 5.17
C LEU A 16 -15.02 -4.38 6.46
N ILE A 17 -13.98 -3.86 7.11
CA ILE A 17 -13.54 -4.38 8.41
C ILE A 17 -14.65 -4.16 9.45
N ASN A 18 -15.18 -2.94 9.54
CA ASN A 18 -16.18 -2.58 10.53
C ASN A 18 -17.51 -3.32 10.34
N SER A 19 -17.87 -3.69 9.11
CA SER A 19 -19.11 -4.41 8.82
C SER A 19 -18.95 -5.94 8.84
N THR A 20 -17.80 -6.46 9.28
CA THR A 20 -17.48 -7.90 9.16
C THR A 20 -18.45 -8.76 9.98
N SER A 21 -18.70 -8.42 11.25
CA SER A 21 -19.62 -9.17 12.13
C SER A 21 -21.01 -9.26 11.50
N ASP A 22 -21.56 -8.11 11.11
CA ASP A 22 -22.92 -7.96 10.61
C ASP A 22 -23.10 -8.66 9.26
N SER A 23 -22.07 -8.64 8.41
CA SER A 23 -22.11 -9.24 7.07
C SER A 23 -21.87 -10.75 7.07
N THR A 24 -21.34 -11.29 8.18
CA THR A 24 -20.99 -12.71 8.31
C THR A 24 -21.85 -13.44 9.32
N ASP A 25 -22.79 -12.76 9.98
CA ASP A 25 -23.63 -13.31 11.06
C ASP A 25 -22.79 -14.01 12.14
N ASP A 26 -21.65 -13.38 12.48
CA ASP A 26 -20.62 -13.90 13.39
C ASP A 26 -20.09 -15.32 13.06
N ASN A 27 -20.29 -15.79 11.83
CA ASN A 27 -19.79 -17.07 11.38
C ASN A 27 -18.27 -17.00 11.12
N LEU A 28 -17.49 -17.72 11.94
CA LEU A 28 -16.02 -17.76 11.86
C LEU A 28 -15.46 -18.19 10.50
N GLU A 29 -16.14 -19.11 9.80
CA GLU A 29 -15.70 -19.56 8.47
C GLU A 29 -15.85 -18.44 7.44
N LEU A 30 -17.00 -17.76 7.44
CA LEU A 30 -17.24 -16.60 6.58
C LEU A 30 -16.30 -15.45 6.91
N GLN A 31 -16.01 -15.20 8.19
CA GLN A 31 -15.00 -14.22 8.61
C GLN A 31 -13.60 -14.59 8.10
N GLY A 32 -13.25 -15.87 8.07
CA GLY A 32 -12.01 -16.36 7.46
C GLY A 32 -11.90 -16.03 5.98
N HIS A 33 -12.98 -16.26 5.21
CA HIS A 33 -13.05 -15.86 3.79
C HIS A 33 -12.98 -14.33 3.61
N TRP A 34 -13.65 -13.59 4.48
CA TRP A 34 -13.62 -12.12 4.50
C TRP A 34 -12.21 -11.59 4.75
N GLY A 35 -11.48 -12.18 5.71
CA GLY A 35 -10.10 -11.86 6.00
C GLY A 35 -9.18 -12.05 4.79
N ARG A 36 -9.32 -13.16 4.06
CA ARG A 36 -8.56 -13.39 2.81
C ARG A 36 -8.85 -12.32 1.77
N TYR A 37 -10.11 -11.94 1.61
CA TYR A 37 -10.50 -10.87 0.69
C TYR A 37 -9.91 -9.50 1.11
N LEU A 38 -9.94 -9.19 2.41
CA LEU A 38 -9.31 -7.99 2.96
C LEU A 38 -7.80 -7.95 2.70
N CYS A 39 -7.10 -9.09 2.79
CA CYS A 39 -5.68 -9.16 2.46
C CYS A 39 -5.40 -8.83 0.98
N VAL A 40 -6.23 -9.30 0.06
CA VAL A 40 -6.13 -8.96 -1.37
C VAL A 40 -6.33 -7.45 -1.58
N LEU A 41 -7.36 -6.87 -0.96
CA LEU A 41 -7.61 -5.43 -1.02
C LEU A 41 -6.48 -4.61 -0.40
N GLY A 42 -5.94 -5.06 0.73
CA GLY A 42 -4.81 -4.44 1.42
C GLY A 42 -3.56 -4.43 0.56
N SER A 43 -3.24 -5.55 -0.09
CA SER A 43 -2.12 -5.65 -1.03
C SER A 43 -2.25 -4.66 -2.19
N GLY A 44 -3.44 -4.60 -2.82
CA GLY A 44 -3.70 -3.65 -3.90
C GLY A 44 -3.65 -2.18 -3.44
N PHE A 45 -4.11 -1.88 -2.23
CA PHE A 45 -3.98 -0.55 -1.64
C PHE A 45 -2.51 -0.15 -1.45
N LEU A 46 -1.67 -1.05 -0.93
CA LEU A 46 -0.25 -0.80 -0.71
C LEU A 46 0.49 -0.57 -2.03
N GLU A 47 0.19 -1.36 -3.07
CA GLU A 47 0.73 -1.17 -4.42
C GLU A 47 0.41 0.20 -5.01
N ASN A 48 -0.81 0.70 -4.81
CA ASN A 48 -1.16 2.06 -5.24
C ASN A 48 -0.46 3.11 -4.37
N ALA A 49 -0.38 2.87 -3.06
CA ALA A 49 0.15 3.82 -2.10
C ALA A 49 1.64 4.12 -2.34
N ILE A 50 2.45 3.10 -2.63
CA ILE A 50 3.88 3.29 -2.86
C ILE A 50 4.13 4.24 -4.04
N SER A 51 3.41 4.08 -5.15
CA SER A 51 3.56 4.94 -6.33
C SER A 51 3.08 6.36 -6.07
N GLU A 52 1.86 6.53 -5.58
CA GLU A 52 1.23 7.84 -5.38
C GLU A 52 2.01 8.72 -4.38
N ILE A 53 2.47 8.14 -3.26
CA ILE A 53 3.22 8.87 -2.22
C ILE A 53 4.57 9.35 -2.76
N TYR A 54 5.34 8.47 -3.40
CA TYR A 54 6.66 8.85 -3.91
C TYR A 54 6.59 9.75 -5.14
N ILE A 55 5.60 9.57 -6.02
CA ILE A 55 5.37 10.50 -7.14
C ILE A 55 5.06 11.90 -6.61
N GLU A 56 4.20 12.03 -5.60
CA GLU A 56 3.90 13.34 -5.00
C GLU A 56 5.15 13.97 -4.37
N PHE A 57 5.96 13.20 -3.64
CA PHE A 57 7.22 13.66 -3.07
C PHE A 57 8.17 14.21 -4.14
N VAL A 58 8.44 13.42 -5.18
CA VAL A 58 9.41 13.76 -6.24
C VAL A 58 8.94 14.94 -7.08
N ASN A 59 7.63 15.05 -7.34
CA ASN A 59 7.07 16.22 -8.04
C ASN A 59 7.31 17.53 -7.28
N LYS A 60 7.48 17.49 -5.95
CA LYS A 60 7.73 18.68 -5.11
C LYS A 60 9.21 18.94 -4.87
N SER A 61 10.06 17.92 -4.96
CA SER A 61 11.47 17.99 -4.55
C SER A 61 12.49 17.94 -5.70
N SER A 62 12.05 17.71 -6.94
CA SER A 62 12.96 17.49 -8.08
C SER A 62 12.53 18.23 -9.35
N SER A 63 13.41 18.24 -10.36
CA SER A 63 13.11 18.79 -11.67
C SER A 63 12.09 17.93 -12.43
N PRO A 64 11.32 18.50 -13.38
CA PRO A 64 10.29 17.76 -14.12
C PRO A 64 10.81 16.50 -14.84
N HIS A 65 12.06 16.54 -15.31
CA HIS A 65 12.71 15.41 -15.99
C HIS A 65 12.95 14.23 -15.03
N VAL A 66 13.43 14.52 -13.82
CA VAL A 66 13.66 13.52 -12.77
C VAL A 66 12.34 12.95 -12.27
N ALA A 67 11.33 13.81 -12.08
CA ALA A 67 9.99 13.38 -11.69
C ALA A 67 9.34 12.45 -12.73
N SER A 68 9.47 12.78 -14.02
CA SER A 68 8.96 11.94 -15.12
C SER A 68 9.64 10.58 -15.17
N PHE A 69 10.97 10.55 -15.05
CA PHE A 69 11.73 9.29 -14.98
C PHE A 69 11.30 8.43 -13.80
N THR A 70 11.20 9.04 -12.61
CA THR A 70 10.86 8.34 -11.37
C THR A 70 9.44 7.80 -11.41
N ARG A 71 8.49 8.58 -11.93
CA ARG A 71 7.11 8.13 -12.16
C ARG A 71 7.06 6.86 -13.00
N ARG A 72 7.71 6.85 -14.17
CA ARG A 72 7.78 5.67 -15.05
C ARG A 72 8.44 4.45 -14.38
N LYS A 73 9.32 4.68 -13.41
CA LYS A 73 9.96 3.60 -12.64
C LYS A 73 9.02 3.04 -11.56
N LEU A 74 8.27 3.90 -10.89
CA LEU A 74 7.29 3.52 -9.86
C LEU A 74 6.06 2.83 -10.45
N GLU A 75 5.54 3.29 -11.58
CA GLU A 75 4.38 2.67 -12.28
C GLU A 75 4.65 1.23 -12.73
N LYS A 76 5.92 0.81 -12.83
CA LYS A 76 6.31 -0.57 -13.16
C LYS A 76 6.29 -1.50 -11.94
N ILE A 77 6.12 -0.98 -10.73
CA ILE A 77 6.01 -1.78 -9.53
C ILE A 77 4.59 -2.35 -9.47
N GLN A 78 4.44 -3.60 -9.87
CA GLN A 78 3.18 -4.34 -9.81
C GLN A 78 3.35 -5.59 -8.97
N ASN A 79 2.34 -5.93 -8.18
CA ASN A 79 2.35 -7.05 -7.23
C ASN A 79 3.67 -7.14 -6.41
N PRO A 80 4.12 -6.03 -5.77
CA PRO A 80 5.38 -6.02 -5.05
C PRO A 80 5.36 -6.97 -3.85
N LYS A 81 6.40 -7.81 -3.76
CA LYS A 81 6.72 -8.50 -2.50
C LYS A 81 7.14 -7.47 -1.45
N ALA A 82 6.99 -7.81 -0.16
CA ALA A 82 7.37 -6.96 0.97
C ALA A 82 8.76 -6.30 0.82
N GLY A 83 9.77 -7.08 0.42
CA GLY A 83 11.13 -6.57 0.21
C GLY A 83 11.21 -5.42 -0.80
N LYS A 84 10.31 -5.40 -1.81
CA LYS A 84 10.31 -4.35 -2.82
C LYS A 84 9.88 -2.98 -2.28
N PHE A 85 8.99 -2.95 -1.29
CA PHE A 85 8.62 -1.72 -0.59
C PHE A 85 9.81 -1.13 0.16
N VAL A 86 10.57 -1.99 0.85
CA VAL A 86 11.77 -1.61 1.61
C VAL A 86 12.86 -1.10 0.67
N GLU A 87 13.16 -1.83 -0.39
CA GLU A 87 14.14 -1.42 -1.41
C GLU A 87 13.80 -0.07 -2.02
N THR A 88 12.52 0.15 -2.33
CA THR A 88 12.05 1.42 -2.91
C THR A 88 12.20 2.55 -1.90
N ALA A 89 11.82 2.34 -0.63
CA ALA A 89 12.01 3.34 0.41
C ALA A 89 13.50 3.69 0.61
N TYR A 90 14.35 2.66 0.68
CA TYR A 90 15.81 2.81 0.78
C TYR A 90 16.39 3.61 -0.37
N ALA A 91 15.91 3.38 -1.60
CA ALA A 91 16.38 4.10 -2.78
C ALA A 91 16.06 5.61 -2.76
N PHE A 92 15.05 6.03 -1.98
CA PHE A 92 14.77 7.45 -1.75
C PHE A 92 15.53 8.03 -0.56
N SER A 93 15.65 7.25 0.52
CA SER A 93 16.45 7.61 1.69
C SER A 93 16.80 6.37 2.51
N ASN A 94 18.07 6.26 2.88
CA ASN A 94 18.56 5.17 3.73
C ASN A 94 17.81 5.10 5.08
N GLU A 95 17.34 6.24 5.58
CA GLU A 95 16.62 6.34 6.87
C GLU A 95 15.18 5.83 6.77
N TRP A 96 14.56 5.86 5.60
CA TRP A 96 13.14 5.54 5.43
C TRP A 96 12.86 4.04 5.44
N ALA A 97 13.85 3.23 5.07
CA ALA A 97 13.76 1.78 5.12
C ALA A 97 13.65 1.22 6.55
N GLY A 98 14.22 1.92 7.54
CA GLY A 98 14.16 1.56 8.96
C GLY A 98 12.88 2.01 9.69
N SER A 99 11.97 2.70 9.00
CA SER A 99 10.71 3.19 9.57
C SER A 99 9.77 2.04 9.97
N PRO A 100 8.98 2.17 11.06
CA PRO A 100 7.99 1.17 11.49
C PRO A 100 6.98 0.78 10.39
N VAL A 101 6.74 1.67 9.42
CA VAL A 101 5.85 1.43 8.28
C VAL A 101 6.43 0.36 7.33
N CYS A 102 7.75 0.34 7.14
CA CYS A 102 8.43 -0.71 6.38
C CYS A 102 8.50 -2.02 7.19
N ALA A 103 8.67 -1.93 8.51
CA ALA A 103 8.68 -3.11 9.39
C ALA A 103 7.35 -3.90 9.36
N CYS A 104 6.21 -3.18 9.34
CA CYS A 104 4.89 -3.81 9.26
C CYS A 104 4.71 -4.62 7.95
N LEU A 105 5.29 -4.16 6.84
CA LEU A 105 5.25 -4.87 5.55
C LEU A 105 6.14 -6.12 5.52
N ILE A 106 7.26 -6.12 6.25
CA ILE A 106 8.19 -7.26 6.33
C ILE A 106 7.62 -8.40 7.19
N SER A 107 6.82 -8.08 8.22
CA SER A 107 6.26 -9.09 9.13
C SER A 107 5.13 -9.93 8.52
N TYR A 108 4.45 -9.46 7.47
CA TYR A 108 3.41 -10.22 6.76
C TYR A 108 4.02 -11.06 5.64
N LYS A 109 4.68 -12.17 6.00
CA LYS A 109 4.78 -13.33 5.10
C LYS A 109 3.34 -13.84 4.92
N PHE A 110 2.74 -13.53 3.78
CA PHE A 110 1.55 -14.23 3.29
C PHE A 110 1.84 -15.74 3.34
N VAL A 111 1.23 -16.43 4.29
CA VAL A 111 1.05 -17.89 4.29
C VAL A 111 -0.12 -18.20 3.37
#